data_AF-A0A399FC48-F1
#
_entry.id   AF-A0A399FC48-F1
#
_cell.length_a   1.000
_cell.length_b   1.000
_cell.length_c   1.000
_cell.angle_alpha   90.00
_cell.angle_beta   90.00
_cell.angle_gamma   90.00
#
_symmetry.space_group_name_H-M   'P 1'
#
loop_
_entity.id
_entity.type
_entity.pdbx_description
1 polymer ?
#
loop_
_entity_poly.entity_id
_entity_poly.type
_entity_poly.pdbx_seq_one_letter_code
_entity_poly.pdbx_strand_id
1 'polypeptide(L)'
;MLRFLALLILLLGSSLAQSLLSLAPPGAVAGVSLGNLSNSRYLKGIAADWKESGMEALLKGEVRKEAGSDADLVGTFAGGAAVALYPDGFFLIARPNAAAMNLIRKNTKGLKPQAGWMVGGDKDALTGFSRDLVFIATPRIARLFLQNKRGLQAPISGDFLIWGAPPQNLIQSLQLPPRTNGAARVIRRFSFALKLTEGGYTSETRLEVNPAPDAAFASFFLPQGQPYDAGELPQGLSVSTGILDLAKLSRYLSAIAQELGAKVNLDLSAFGSRYATVNVQGPPPAPDGRSSDVLGHLLVYLEVKDPATAEANLLGLLQNLAAFATPQGQGGFKVLPPQGEFKAVQLGSIGKLYYKVEATRMVIATSTSALAAANGPTWKTDPNYQKFRVRIPANAVGYSFNDGGAALSMSAAQIGEMLPQTIGNQADAKFSRDLAKSLSNFMGRLAQRFGSGLSYSTVEGNTLIGRGFYEVRW
;
A
#
# COMPACT_ATOMS: atom_id res chain seq x y z
N MET A 1 -29.69 -34.59 -24.22
CA MET A 1 -29.02 -33.29 -24.51
C MET A 1 -29.41 -32.17 -23.54
N LEU A 2 -30.69 -31.90 -23.26
CA LEU A 2 -31.11 -30.82 -22.35
C LEU A 2 -30.52 -30.93 -20.93
N ARG A 3 -30.40 -32.16 -20.38
CA ARG A 3 -29.76 -32.41 -19.07
C ARG A 3 -28.24 -32.21 -19.07
N PHE A 4 -27.58 -32.43 -20.20
CA PHE A 4 -26.14 -32.20 -20.35
C PHE A 4 -25.84 -30.71 -20.55
N LEU A 5 -26.73 -29.99 -21.24
CA LEU A 5 -26.69 -28.52 -21.34
C LEU A 5 -26.97 -27.85 -19.99
N ALA A 6 -27.92 -28.36 -19.20
CA ALA A 6 -28.17 -27.89 -17.83
C ALA A 6 -26.97 -28.15 -16.91
N LEU A 7 -26.29 -29.30 -17.05
CA LEU A 7 -25.06 -29.61 -16.33
C LEU A 7 -23.90 -28.71 -16.78
N LEU A 8 -23.79 -28.40 -18.07
CA LEU A 8 -22.81 -27.45 -18.60
C LEU A 8 -23.11 -26.01 -18.18
N ILE A 9 -24.36 -25.60 -18.06
CA ILE A 9 -24.76 -24.28 -17.53
C ILE A 9 -24.53 -24.20 -16.01
N LEU A 10 -24.66 -25.31 -15.28
CA LEU A 10 -24.27 -25.44 -13.86
C LEU A 10 -22.74 -25.47 -13.66
N LEU A 11 -21.99 -26.04 -14.62
CA LEU A 11 -20.52 -26.09 -14.61
C LEU A 11 -19.86 -24.81 -15.18
N LEU A 12 -20.59 -24.06 -16.02
CA LEU A 12 -20.29 -22.66 -16.38
C LEU A 12 -20.78 -21.68 -15.29
N GLY A 13 -21.44 -22.19 -14.24
CA GLY A 13 -21.90 -21.47 -13.06
C GLY A 13 -20.81 -21.04 -12.08
N SER A 14 -19.54 -21.01 -12.50
CA SER A 14 -18.51 -20.20 -11.83
C SER A 14 -18.84 -18.69 -11.89
N SER A 15 -19.85 -18.30 -12.68
CA SER A 15 -20.57 -17.03 -12.53
C SER A 15 -21.71 -17.20 -11.52
N LEU A 16 -21.69 -16.39 -10.45
CA LEU A 16 -22.67 -16.28 -9.34
C LEU A 16 -22.18 -16.78 -7.97
N ALA A 17 -20.88 -16.67 -7.69
CA ALA A 17 -20.57 -15.92 -6.47
C ALA A 17 -21.03 -14.48 -6.75
N GLN A 18 -22.29 -14.15 -6.47
CA GLN A 18 -22.70 -12.75 -6.41
C GLN A 18 -21.75 -12.11 -5.41
N SER A 19 -20.82 -11.29 -5.90
CA SER A 19 -20.04 -10.44 -5.03
C SER A 19 -21.05 -9.71 -4.15
N LEU A 20 -20.86 -9.73 -2.84
CA LEU A 20 -21.75 -9.00 -1.92
C LEU A 20 -21.90 -7.54 -2.36
N LEU A 21 -20.88 -6.99 -3.04
CA LEU A 21 -20.92 -5.67 -3.67
C LEU A 21 -22.01 -5.54 -4.74
N SER A 22 -22.29 -6.58 -5.53
CA SER A 22 -23.35 -6.56 -6.55
C SER A 22 -24.76 -6.40 -5.96
N LEU A 23 -24.93 -6.74 -4.68
CA LEU A 23 -26.16 -6.51 -3.94
C LEU A 23 -26.29 -5.06 -3.47
N ALA A 24 -25.22 -4.29 -3.45
CA ALA A 24 -25.27 -2.88 -3.10
C ALA A 24 -25.96 -2.05 -4.20
N PRO A 25 -26.66 -0.97 -3.82
CA PRO A 25 -27.20 -0.01 -4.78
C PRO A 25 -26.13 0.62 -5.70
N PRO A 26 -26.50 1.10 -6.91
CA PRO A 26 -25.58 1.80 -7.78
C PRO A 26 -25.26 3.22 -7.25
N GLY A 27 -24.14 3.80 -7.70
CA GLY A 27 -23.79 5.20 -7.43
C GLY A 27 -22.88 5.46 -6.23
N ALA A 28 -22.29 4.41 -5.66
CA ALA A 28 -21.27 4.57 -4.63
C ALA A 28 -20.04 5.33 -5.19
N VAL A 29 -19.33 6.04 -4.32
CA VAL A 29 -18.07 6.76 -4.62
C VAL A 29 -16.83 6.09 -4.04
N ALA A 30 -17.00 5.21 -3.05
CA ALA A 30 -15.96 4.32 -2.57
C ALA A 30 -16.56 3.00 -2.09
N GLY A 31 -15.73 1.97 -2.00
CA GLY A 31 -16.17 0.70 -1.45
C GLY A 31 -15.03 -0.26 -1.16
N VAL A 32 -15.32 -1.20 -0.27
CA VAL A 32 -14.47 -2.32 0.09
C VAL A 32 -15.28 -3.60 -0.06
N SER A 33 -14.69 -4.63 -0.62
CA SER A 33 -15.29 -5.96 -0.69
C SER A 33 -14.27 -6.99 -0.24
N LEU A 34 -14.69 -7.86 0.66
CA LEU A 34 -13.98 -9.02 1.15
C LEU A 34 -14.80 -10.25 0.79
N GLY A 35 -14.20 -11.14 0.02
CA GLY A 35 -14.76 -12.45 -0.30
C GLY A 35 -14.93 -13.32 0.94
N ASN A 36 -15.64 -14.43 0.81
CA ASN A 36 -15.75 -15.38 1.90
C ASN A 36 -14.43 -16.14 2.09
N LEU A 37 -13.63 -15.70 3.06
CA LEU A 37 -12.32 -16.27 3.35
C LEU A 37 -12.33 -17.36 4.43
N SER A 38 -13.46 -17.58 5.12
CA SER A 38 -13.57 -18.52 6.25
C SER A 38 -13.13 -19.95 5.92
N ASN A 39 -13.36 -20.40 4.69
CA ASN A 39 -12.98 -21.74 4.23
C ASN A 39 -11.83 -21.72 3.22
N SER A 40 -11.11 -20.60 3.10
CA SER A 40 -9.97 -20.49 2.19
C SER A 40 -8.89 -21.50 2.58
N ARG A 41 -8.57 -22.42 1.67
CA ARG A 41 -7.47 -23.38 1.87
C ARG A 41 -6.12 -22.69 2.08
N TYR A 42 -5.97 -21.48 1.54
CA TYR A 42 -4.74 -20.69 1.58
C TYR A 42 -4.49 -20.02 2.93
N LEU A 43 -5.54 -19.70 3.69
CA LEU A 43 -5.39 -18.97 4.95
C LEU A 43 -5.28 -19.88 6.17
N LYS A 44 -5.38 -21.20 6.00
CA LYS A 44 -5.32 -22.16 7.11
C LYS A 44 -3.98 -22.12 7.84
N GLY A 45 -2.86 -22.09 7.11
CA GLY A 45 -1.53 -22.00 7.73
C GLY A 45 -1.31 -20.66 8.41
N ILE A 46 -1.72 -19.55 7.79
CA ILE A 46 -1.64 -18.22 8.41
C ILE A 46 -2.48 -18.14 9.70
N ALA A 47 -3.69 -18.72 9.69
CA ALA A 47 -4.54 -18.78 10.89
C ALA A 47 -3.91 -19.67 11.99
N ALA A 48 -3.25 -20.76 11.62
CA ALA A 48 -2.49 -21.58 12.55
C ALA A 48 -1.32 -20.81 13.16
N ASP A 49 -0.53 -20.11 12.34
CA ASP A 49 0.58 -19.27 12.82
C ASP A 49 0.10 -18.15 13.74
N TRP A 50 -1.04 -17.53 13.42
CA TRP A 50 -1.67 -16.51 14.25
C TRP A 50 -2.05 -17.07 15.63
N LYS A 51 -2.58 -18.28 15.67
CA LYS A 51 -2.93 -18.97 16.91
C LYS A 51 -1.68 -19.38 17.69
N GLU A 52 -0.70 -19.99 17.03
CA GLU A 52 0.55 -20.47 17.62
C GLU A 52 1.47 -19.34 18.11
N SER A 53 1.36 -18.15 17.54
CA SER A 53 2.10 -16.97 17.99
C SER A 53 1.63 -16.43 19.34
N GLY A 54 0.44 -16.84 19.81
CA GLY A 54 -0.20 -16.31 21.02
C GLY A 54 -1.05 -15.05 20.77
N MET A 55 -1.03 -14.48 19.56
CA MET A 55 -1.79 -13.27 19.20
C MET A 55 -3.29 -13.46 19.38
N GLU A 56 -3.84 -14.60 18.96
CA GLU A 56 -5.27 -14.88 19.12
C GLU A 56 -5.70 -14.89 20.59
N ALA A 57 -4.93 -15.55 21.45
CA ALA A 57 -5.22 -15.64 22.88
C ALA A 57 -5.11 -14.28 23.57
N LEU A 58 -4.07 -13.52 23.23
CA LEU A 58 -3.81 -12.19 23.76
C LEU A 58 -4.91 -11.19 23.38
N LEU A 59 -5.26 -11.10 22.09
CA LEU A 59 -6.34 -10.20 21.65
C LEU A 59 -7.71 -10.64 22.16
N LYS A 60 -8.02 -11.94 22.18
CA LYS A 60 -9.29 -12.42 22.77
C LYS A 60 -9.38 -12.09 24.25
N GLY A 61 -8.26 -12.15 24.98
CA GLY A 61 -8.18 -11.74 26.38
C GLY A 61 -8.56 -10.27 26.56
N GLU A 62 -7.96 -9.37 25.79
CA GLU A 62 -8.24 -7.93 25.88
C GLU A 62 -9.63 -7.56 25.37
N VAL A 63 -10.05 -8.07 24.21
CA VAL A 63 -11.39 -7.81 23.67
C VAL A 63 -12.47 -8.28 24.65
N ARG A 64 -12.27 -9.39 25.37
CA ARG A 64 -13.23 -9.83 26.40
C ARG A 64 -13.25 -8.92 27.63
N LYS A 65 -12.09 -8.37 28.04
CA LYS A 65 -12.00 -7.44 29.17
C LYS A 65 -12.67 -6.11 28.85
N GLU A 66 -12.51 -5.60 27.63
CA GLU A 66 -13.04 -4.29 27.23
C GLU A 66 -14.47 -4.35 26.68
N ALA A 67 -14.78 -5.35 25.85
CA ALA A 67 -16.02 -5.40 25.07
C ALA A 67 -17.05 -6.42 25.58
N GLY A 68 -16.70 -7.30 26.53
CA GLY A 68 -17.63 -8.29 27.07
C GLY A 68 -18.30 -9.15 25.98
N SER A 69 -19.64 -9.12 25.90
CA SER A 69 -20.42 -9.83 24.86
C SER A 69 -20.27 -9.25 23.45
N ASP A 70 -19.79 -8.01 23.30
CA ASP A 70 -19.59 -7.37 22.00
C ASP A 70 -18.37 -7.94 21.24
N ALA A 71 -17.57 -8.79 21.90
CA ALA A 71 -16.51 -9.58 21.28
C ALA A 71 -17.03 -10.45 20.11
N ASP A 72 -18.29 -10.89 20.15
CA ASP A 72 -18.89 -11.69 19.08
C ASP A 72 -19.15 -10.87 17.80
N LEU A 73 -19.16 -9.54 17.86
CA LEU A 73 -19.30 -8.67 16.67
C LEU A 73 -18.09 -8.78 15.73
N VAL A 74 -16.94 -9.26 16.22
CA VAL A 74 -15.79 -9.60 15.37
C VAL A 74 -16.18 -10.65 14.30
N GLY A 75 -17.17 -11.49 14.60
CA GLY A 75 -17.72 -12.48 13.68
C GLY A 75 -18.59 -11.93 12.54
N THR A 76 -18.87 -10.62 12.51
CA THR A 76 -19.76 -9.99 11.52
C THR A 76 -19.28 -10.17 10.08
N PHE A 77 -17.96 -10.18 9.88
CA PHE A 77 -17.34 -10.26 8.54
C PHE A 77 -16.77 -11.64 8.22
N ALA A 78 -17.00 -12.64 9.07
CA ALA A 78 -16.37 -13.96 8.96
C ALA A 78 -16.65 -14.64 7.61
N GLY A 79 -17.87 -14.51 7.09
CA GLY A 79 -18.30 -15.08 5.81
C GLY A 79 -18.12 -14.16 4.60
N GLY A 80 -17.38 -13.05 4.75
CA GLY A 80 -17.23 -12.00 3.74
C GLY A 80 -18.09 -10.77 4.03
N ALA A 81 -17.72 -9.66 3.40
CA ALA A 81 -18.31 -8.35 3.62
C ALA A 81 -18.21 -7.47 2.37
N ALA A 82 -19.17 -6.58 2.17
CA ALA A 82 -19.03 -5.46 1.26
C ALA A 82 -19.53 -4.18 1.94
N VAL A 83 -18.76 -3.12 1.81
CA VAL A 83 -19.08 -1.78 2.28
C VAL A 83 -19.02 -0.85 1.08
N ALA A 84 -20.02 -0.01 0.92
CA ALA A 84 -20.11 0.99 -0.12
C ALA A 84 -20.49 2.33 0.50
N LEU A 85 -19.78 3.38 0.10
CA LEU A 85 -19.99 4.75 0.55
C LEU A 85 -20.59 5.57 -0.59
N TYR A 86 -21.56 6.40 -0.25
CA TYR A 86 -22.29 7.30 -1.14
C TYR A 86 -22.08 8.73 -0.63
N PRO A 87 -22.27 9.76 -1.48
CA PRO A 87 -22.16 11.15 -1.05
C PRO A 87 -23.05 11.52 0.15
N ASP A 88 -24.16 10.80 0.31
CA ASP A 88 -25.20 11.08 1.30
C ASP A 88 -25.52 9.87 2.22
N GLY A 89 -24.62 8.88 2.28
CA GLY A 89 -24.82 7.74 3.17
C GLY A 89 -23.90 6.55 2.91
N PHE A 90 -24.25 5.41 3.50
CA PHE A 90 -23.49 4.17 3.37
C PHE A 90 -24.40 2.95 3.21
N PHE A 91 -23.80 1.86 2.75
CA PHE A 91 -24.37 0.52 2.69
C PHE A 91 -23.31 -0.51 3.06
N LEU A 92 -23.59 -1.30 4.08
CA LEU A 92 -22.80 -2.45 4.49
C LEU A 92 -23.66 -3.69 4.31
N ILE A 93 -23.09 -4.75 3.76
CA ILE A 93 -23.69 -6.07 3.72
C ILE A 93 -22.63 -7.12 4.05
N ALA A 94 -22.96 -8.05 4.93
CA ALA A 94 -22.02 -9.06 5.38
C ALA A 94 -22.69 -10.42 5.55
N ARG A 95 -21.85 -11.46 5.67
CA ARG A 95 -22.25 -12.80 6.11
C ARG A 95 -21.64 -13.08 7.49
N PRO A 96 -22.38 -12.77 8.58
CA PRO A 96 -21.93 -13.03 9.94
C PRO A 96 -21.87 -14.52 10.25
N ASN A 97 -21.09 -14.89 11.28
CA ASN A 97 -21.28 -16.17 11.94
C ASN A 97 -22.58 -16.18 12.79
N ALA A 98 -22.99 -17.35 13.29
CA ALA A 98 -24.25 -17.49 14.01
C ALA A 98 -24.33 -16.65 15.30
N ALA A 99 -23.22 -16.53 16.04
CA ALA A 99 -23.15 -15.74 17.27
C ALA A 99 -23.33 -14.24 16.99
N ALA A 100 -22.60 -13.71 16.01
CA ALA A 100 -22.72 -12.33 15.55
C ALA A 100 -24.13 -12.03 15.02
N MET A 101 -24.71 -12.94 14.23
CA MET A 101 -26.07 -12.77 13.71
C MET A 101 -27.10 -12.61 14.83
N ASN A 102 -27.02 -13.47 15.85
CA ASN A 102 -27.93 -13.43 17.00
C ASN A 102 -27.76 -12.14 17.81
N LEU A 103 -26.51 -11.71 18.02
CA LEU A 103 -26.21 -10.48 18.75
C LEU A 103 -26.74 -9.24 18.03
N ILE A 104 -26.47 -9.11 16.73
CA ILE A 104 -26.94 -7.98 15.91
C ILE A 104 -28.48 -7.96 15.89
N ARG A 105 -29.12 -9.13 15.79
CA ARG A 105 -30.59 -9.26 15.81
C ARG A 105 -31.20 -8.84 17.14
N LYS A 106 -30.61 -9.26 18.26
CA LYS A 106 -31.06 -8.88 19.61
C LYS A 106 -30.99 -7.37 19.83
N ASN A 107 -29.97 -6.72 19.27
CA ASN A 107 -29.74 -5.29 19.44
C ASN A 107 -30.56 -4.42 18.48
N THR A 108 -31.15 -5.00 17.42
CA THR A 108 -31.97 -4.26 16.45
C THR A 108 -33.42 -4.17 16.90
N LYS A 109 -33.91 -2.93 17.08
CA LYS A 109 -35.31 -2.66 17.50
C LYS A 109 -36.25 -2.52 16.30
N GLY A 110 -37.53 -2.81 16.53
CA GLY A 110 -38.60 -2.48 15.57
C GLY A 110 -38.61 -3.32 14.29
N LEU A 111 -38.15 -4.58 14.35
CA LEU A 111 -38.08 -5.48 13.20
C LEU A 111 -39.46 -5.71 12.57
N LYS A 112 -39.59 -5.40 11.27
CA LYS A 112 -40.78 -5.64 10.45
C LYS A 112 -40.39 -6.32 9.13
N PRO A 113 -41.24 -7.21 8.59
CA PRO A 113 -40.99 -7.82 7.28
C PRO A 113 -41.12 -6.78 6.16
N GLN A 114 -40.11 -6.68 5.30
CA GLN A 114 -40.10 -5.81 4.13
C GLN A 114 -39.29 -6.45 3.00
N ALA A 115 -39.91 -6.64 1.83
CA ALA A 115 -39.26 -7.18 0.62
C ALA A 115 -38.46 -8.49 0.83
N GLY A 116 -38.94 -9.39 1.71
CA GLY A 116 -38.26 -10.65 2.05
C GLY A 116 -37.14 -10.54 3.10
N TRP A 117 -36.97 -9.37 3.71
CA TRP A 117 -36.02 -9.10 4.79
C TRP A 117 -36.77 -8.74 6.07
N MET A 118 -36.17 -9.03 7.23
CA MET A 118 -36.62 -8.45 8.51
C MET A 118 -35.84 -7.16 8.75
N VAL A 119 -36.50 -6.01 8.70
CA VAL A 119 -35.85 -4.69 8.75
C VAL A 119 -36.26 -3.95 10.01
N GLY A 120 -35.28 -3.42 10.75
CA GLY A 120 -35.45 -2.58 11.92
C GLY A 120 -34.31 -1.58 12.03
N GLY A 121 -34.23 -0.83 13.13
CA GLY A 121 -33.22 0.20 13.31
C GLY A 121 -33.82 1.51 13.80
N ASP A 122 -33.08 2.59 13.57
CA ASP A 122 -33.43 3.94 14.01
C ASP A 122 -33.54 4.91 12.83
N LYS A 123 -33.51 6.22 13.12
CA LYS A 123 -33.62 7.26 12.09
C LYS A 123 -32.34 7.42 11.26
N ASP A 124 -31.21 6.95 11.76
CA ASP A 124 -29.88 7.18 11.17
C ASP A 124 -29.40 5.96 10.38
N ALA A 125 -29.75 4.75 10.84
CA ALA A 125 -29.41 3.50 10.18
C ALA A 125 -30.54 2.47 10.25
N LEU A 126 -30.76 1.78 9.14
CA LEU A 126 -31.63 0.62 9.03
C LEU A 126 -30.77 -0.64 8.91
N THR A 127 -31.10 -1.64 9.71
CA THR A 127 -30.49 -2.97 9.72
C THR A 127 -31.50 -3.99 9.22
N GLY A 128 -31.13 -4.79 8.22
CA GLY A 128 -31.98 -5.82 7.66
C GLY A 128 -31.35 -7.20 7.73
N PHE A 129 -32.17 -8.21 8.00
CA PHE A 129 -31.76 -9.61 8.15
C PHE A 129 -32.42 -10.51 7.11
N SER A 130 -31.61 -11.38 6.53
CA SER A 130 -32.02 -12.57 5.78
C SER A 130 -31.58 -13.82 6.56
N ARG A 131 -31.71 -15.01 5.96
CA ARG A 131 -31.26 -16.28 6.57
C ARG A 131 -29.77 -16.23 6.92
N ASP A 132 -28.94 -15.77 6.00
CA ASP A 132 -27.47 -15.85 6.10
C ASP A 132 -26.77 -14.49 5.96
N LEU A 133 -27.52 -13.40 5.76
CA LEU A 133 -26.97 -12.08 5.47
C LEU A 133 -27.56 -11.02 6.40
N VAL A 134 -26.73 -10.03 6.71
CA VAL A 134 -27.15 -8.79 7.35
C VAL A 134 -26.75 -7.61 6.48
N PHE A 135 -27.61 -6.61 6.35
CA PHE A 135 -27.23 -5.31 5.82
C PHE A 135 -27.43 -4.22 6.87
N ILE A 136 -26.60 -3.18 6.83
CA ILE A 136 -26.75 -1.94 7.61
C ILE A 136 -26.58 -0.79 6.64
N ALA A 137 -27.55 0.11 6.55
CA ALA A 137 -27.50 1.21 5.60
C ALA A 137 -28.30 2.42 6.06
N THR A 138 -27.90 3.59 5.59
CA THR A 138 -28.71 4.81 5.75
C THR A 138 -30.11 4.65 5.13
N PRO A 139 -31.16 5.31 5.66
CA PRO A 139 -32.55 5.06 5.24
C PRO A 139 -32.81 5.25 3.74
N ARG A 140 -32.14 6.19 3.08
CA ARG A 140 -32.25 6.38 1.62
C ARG A 140 -31.69 5.16 0.88
N ILE A 141 -30.49 4.72 1.23
CA ILE A 141 -29.79 3.64 0.54
C ILE A 141 -30.45 2.28 0.84
N ALA A 142 -30.90 2.05 2.08
CA ALA A 142 -31.69 0.89 2.46
C ALA A 142 -32.99 0.76 1.62
N ARG A 143 -33.70 1.88 1.39
CA ARG A 143 -34.89 1.89 0.52
C ARG A 143 -34.57 1.49 -0.90
N LEU A 144 -33.46 1.97 -1.49
CA LEU A 144 -33.03 1.56 -2.82
C LEU A 144 -32.77 0.05 -2.89
N PHE A 145 -32.07 -0.50 -1.89
CA PHE A 145 -31.78 -1.92 -1.79
C PHE A 145 -33.06 -2.79 -1.69
N LEU A 146 -34.02 -2.36 -0.87
CA LEU A 146 -35.29 -3.06 -0.66
C LEU A 146 -36.25 -2.93 -1.87
N GLN A 147 -36.08 -1.88 -2.67
CA GLN A 147 -36.75 -1.70 -3.97
C GLN A 147 -36.06 -2.47 -5.10
N ASN A 148 -35.12 -3.37 -4.81
CA ASN A 148 -34.32 -4.13 -5.77
C ASN A 148 -33.51 -3.27 -6.76
N LYS A 149 -33.20 -2.01 -6.43
CA LYS A 149 -32.24 -1.18 -7.18
C LYS A 149 -30.82 -1.54 -6.76
N ARG A 150 -30.31 -2.64 -7.33
CA ARG A 150 -28.98 -3.22 -7.06
C ARG A 150 -28.18 -3.32 -8.36
N GLY A 151 -26.91 -3.70 -8.26
CA GLY A 151 -26.07 -3.95 -9.43
C GLY A 151 -24.78 -3.14 -9.47
N LEU A 152 -24.26 -2.74 -8.31
CA LEU A 152 -22.95 -2.10 -8.24
C LEU A 152 -21.87 -3.06 -8.76
N GLN A 153 -21.16 -2.67 -9.82
CA GLN A 153 -20.10 -3.47 -10.41
C GLN A 153 -18.75 -3.12 -9.77
N ALA A 154 -18.02 -4.16 -9.37
CA ALA A 154 -16.65 -4.00 -8.92
C ALA A 154 -15.78 -3.52 -10.11
N PRO A 155 -14.93 -2.48 -9.94
CA PRO A 155 -14.08 -1.99 -11.02
C PRO A 155 -12.99 -3.00 -11.43
N ILE A 156 -12.61 -3.89 -10.51
CA ILE A 156 -11.64 -4.97 -10.68
C ILE A 156 -12.07 -6.18 -9.84
N SER A 157 -11.52 -7.36 -10.12
CA SER A 157 -11.90 -8.62 -9.46
C SER A 157 -10.82 -9.11 -8.50
N GLY A 158 -11.22 -9.62 -7.33
CA GLY A 158 -10.30 -10.20 -6.33
C GLY A 158 -11.04 -10.76 -5.11
N ASP A 159 -10.31 -11.44 -4.24
CA ASP A 159 -10.79 -11.89 -2.93
C ASP A 159 -10.87 -10.74 -1.92
N PHE A 160 -10.05 -9.72 -2.12
CA PHE A 160 -10.14 -8.44 -1.43
C PHE A 160 -10.08 -7.34 -2.47
N LEU A 161 -10.91 -6.31 -2.29
CA LEU A 161 -11.05 -5.19 -3.21
C LEU A 161 -11.29 -3.92 -2.40
N ILE A 162 -10.61 -2.85 -2.76
CA ILE A 162 -10.91 -1.48 -2.35
C ILE A 162 -10.98 -0.63 -3.61
N TRP A 163 -11.91 0.31 -3.65
CA TRP A 163 -11.90 1.37 -4.65
C TRP A 163 -12.45 2.67 -4.07
N GLY A 164 -12.06 3.78 -4.68
CA GLY A 164 -12.51 5.10 -4.25
C GLY A 164 -12.27 6.14 -5.32
N ALA A 165 -13.17 7.12 -5.39
CA ALA A 165 -13.01 8.34 -6.17
C ALA A 165 -12.98 9.53 -5.18
N PRO A 166 -12.12 10.53 -5.41
CA PRO A 166 -12.11 11.70 -4.57
C PRO A 166 -13.46 12.45 -4.68
N PRO A 167 -14.00 12.96 -3.57
CA PRO A 167 -15.29 13.64 -3.55
C PRO A 167 -15.20 14.97 -4.30
N GLN A 168 -15.60 14.95 -5.58
CA GLN A 168 -15.44 16.10 -6.47
C GLN A 168 -16.11 17.35 -5.90
N ASN A 169 -17.31 17.22 -5.33
CA ASN A 169 -18.04 18.33 -4.70
C ASN A 169 -17.26 18.98 -3.56
N LEU A 170 -16.59 18.17 -2.72
CA LEU A 170 -15.75 18.68 -1.64
C LEU A 170 -14.57 19.46 -2.21
N ILE A 171 -13.90 18.94 -3.24
CA ILE A 171 -12.80 19.63 -3.92
C ILE A 171 -13.23 21.00 -4.44
N GLN A 172 -14.44 21.11 -5.02
CA GLN A 172 -14.94 22.41 -5.50
C GLN A 172 -15.20 23.39 -4.34
N SER A 173 -15.64 22.91 -3.18
CA SER A 173 -15.95 23.74 -2.02
C SER A 173 -14.73 24.29 -1.28
N LEU A 174 -13.56 23.64 -1.42
CA LEU A 174 -12.34 23.97 -0.67
C LEU A 174 -11.63 25.26 -1.14
N GLN A 175 -12.14 25.95 -2.18
CA GLN A 175 -11.56 27.20 -2.72
C GLN A 175 -10.03 27.14 -2.92
N LEU A 176 -9.53 25.99 -3.34
CA LEU A 176 -8.09 25.74 -3.51
C LEU A 176 -7.51 26.64 -4.61
N PRO A 177 -6.21 27.02 -4.52
CA PRO A 177 -5.50 27.68 -5.62
C PRO A 177 -5.66 26.94 -6.95
N PRO A 178 -5.64 27.63 -8.10
CA PRO A 178 -5.99 27.03 -9.39
C PRO A 178 -5.25 25.73 -9.72
N ARG A 179 -3.93 25.64 -9.50
CA ARG A 179 -3.16 24.41 -9.75
C ARG A 179 -3.49 23.32 -8.75
N THR A 180 -3.61 23.64 -7.47
CA THR A 180 -3.97 22.68 -6.43
C THR A 180 -5.37 22.09 -6.67
N ASN A 181 -6.33 22.91 -7.10
CA ASN A 181 -7.66 22.48 -7.50
C ASN A 181 -7.60 21.58 -8.76
N GLY A 182 -6.83 21.98 -9.77
CA GLY A 182 -6.59 21.17 -10.97
C GLY A 182 -6.02 19.79 -10.63
N ALA A 183 -4.92 19.76 -9.86
CA ALA A 183 -4.25 18.54 -9.40
C ALA A 183 -5.19 17.60 -8.63
N ALA A 184 -5.99 18.13 -7.70
CA ALA A 184 -6.94 17.34 -6.92
C ALA A 184 -8.01 16.67 -7.80
N ARG A 185 -8.35 17.27 -8.94
CA ARG A 185 -9.33 16.75 -9.91
C ARG A 185 -8.72 15.79 -10.94
N VAL A 186 -7.40 15.66 -11.00
CA VAL A 186 -6.73 14.71 -11.90
C VAL A 186 -7.03 13.28 -11.49
N ILE A 187 -7.05 12.97 -10.19
CA ILE A 187 -7.34 11.61 -9.72
C ILE A 187 -8.84 11.35 -9.93
N ARG A 188 -9.18 10.40 -10.80
CA ARG A 188 -10.57 10.02 -11.07
C ARG A 188 -11.01 8.88 -10.17
N ARG A 189 -10.21 7.83 -10.11
CA ARG A 189 -10.51 6.63 -9.33
C ARG A 189 -9.24 5.88 -9.00
N PHE A 190 -9.16 5.40 -7.77
CA PHE A 190 -8.20 4.41 -7.33
C PHE A 190 -8.91 3.09 -7.12
N SER A 191 -8.28 1.97 -7.45
CA SER A 191 -8.75 0.62 -7.16
C SER A 191 -7.58 -0.27 -6.83
N PHE A 192 -7.75 -1.14 -5.84
CA PHE A 192 -6.79 -2.15 -5.43
C PHE A 192 -7.52 -3.47 -5.23
N ALA A 193 -7.01 -4.54 -5.82
CA ALA A 193 -7.50 -5.89 -5.57
C ALA A 193 -6.36 -6.83 -5.24
N LEU A 194 -6.66 -7.78 -4.38
CA LEU A 194 -5.80 -8.90 -4.04
C LEU A 194 -6.58 -10.19 -4.27
N LYS A 195 -5.92 -11.15 -4.91
CA LYS A 195 -6.46 -12.49 -5.15
C LYS A 195 -5.47 -13.55 -4.70
N LEU A 196 -5.96 -14.49 -3.90
CA LEU A 196 -5.20 -15.63 -3.42
C LEU A 196 -5.09 -16.68 -4.53
N THR A 197 -3.90 -17.21 -4.73
CA THR A 197 -3.57 -18.22 -5.75
C THR A 197 -2.77 -19.35 -5.13
N GLU A 198 -2.54 -20.45 -5.85
CA GLU A 198 -1.87 -21.62 -5.28
C GLU A 198 -0.42 -21.37 -4.85
N GLY A 199 0.33 -20.54 -5.58
CA GLY A 199 1.73 -20.23 -5.27
C GLY A 199 1.95 -18.95 -4.45
N GLY A 200 0.88 -18.26 -4.04
CA GLY A 200 0.97 -16.95 -3.41
C GLY A 200 -0.22 -16.07 -3.77
N TYR A 201 -0.07 -14.75 -3.77
CA TYR A 201 -1.17 -13.84 -4.14
C TYR A 201 -0.78 -12.93 -5.30
N THR A 202 -1.78 -12.57 -6.11
CA THR A 202 -1.67 -11.52 -7.11
C THR A 202 -2.32 -10.24 -6.60
N SER A 203 -1.70 -9.10 -6.86
CA SER A 203 -2.30 -7.79 -6.65
C SER A 203 -2.52 -7.07 -7.97
N GLU A 204 -3.56 -6.25 -8.03
CA GLU A 204 -3.79 -5.31 -9.12
C GLU A 204 -4.19 -3.95 -8.53
N THR A 205 -3.46 -2.91 -8.90
CA THR A 205 -3.76 -1.52 -8.57
C THR A 205 -4.09 -0.78 -9.85
N ARG A 206 -5.16 0.01 -9.86
CA ARG A 206 -5.49 0.92 -10.96
C ARG A 206 -5.64 2.33 -10.43
N LEU A 207 -4.88 3.25 -11.01
CA LEU A 207 -5.07 4.68 -10.82
C LEU A 207 -5.54 5.27 -12.14
N GLU A 208 -6.83 5.56 -12.21
CA GLU A 208 -7.44 6.28 -13.34
C GLU A 208 -7.28 7.78 -13.12
N VAL A 209 -6.77 8.45 -14.15
CA VAL A 209 -6.60 9.90 -14.14
C VAL A 209 -7.42 10.57 -15.23
N ASN A 210 -7.77 11.83 -14.99
CA ASN A 210 -8.34 12.72 -15.97
C ASN A 210 -7.31 13.83 -16.26
N PRO A 211 -6.67 13.86 -17.44
CA PRO A 211 -5.68 14.89 -17.75
C PRO A 211 -6.25 16.29 -17.96
N ALA A 212 -7.57 16.43 -18.18
CA ALA A 212 -8.19 17.71 -18.55
C ALA A 212 -8.01 18.85 -17.53
N PRO A 213 -8.08 18.62 -16.20
CA PRO A 213 -7.91 19.68 -15.21
C PRO A 213 -6.45 20.15 -15.03
N ASP A 214 -5.48 19.24 -15.19
CA ASP A 214 -4.04 19.54 -15.11
C ASP A 214 -3.22 18.45 -15.82
N ALA A 215 -2.87 18.70 -17.08
CA ALA A 215 -2.11 17.77 -17.90
C ALA A 215 -0.66 17.60 -17.41
N ALA A 216 -0.08 18.62 -16.79
CA ALA A 216 1.28 18.55 -16.27
C ALA A 216 1.34 17.58 -15.08
N PHE A 217 0.40 17.72 -14.14
CA PHE A 217 0.30 16.81 -13.00
C PHE A 217 -0.08 15.38 -13.42
N ALA A 218 -1.02 15.22 -14.36
CA ALA A 218 -1.41 13.92 -14.89
C ALA A 218 -0.24 13.16 -15.52
N SER A 219 0.71 13.87 -16.14
CA SER A 219 1.90 13.26 -16.76
C SER A 219 2.83 12.52 -15.77
N PHE A 220 2.78 12.85 -14.47
CA PHE A 220 3.54 12.13 -13.44
C PHE A 220 2.97 10.73 -13.14
N PHE A 221 1.67 10.52 -13.39
CA PHE A 221 1.01 9.23 -13.24
C PHE A 221 0.91 8.45 -14.55
N LEU A 222 1.18 9.11 -15.68
CA LEU A 222 1.21 8.51 -17.01
C LEU A 222 2.61 8.61 -17.62
N PRO A 223 3.65 8.07 -16.95
CA PRO A 223 5.01 8.17 -17.43
C PRO A 223 5.18 7.44 -18.77
N GLN A 224 6.17 7.88 -19.55
CA GLN A 224 6.53 7.29 -20.84
C GLN A 224 8.03 6.96 -20.85
N GLY A 225 8.39 5.82 -21.42
CA GLY A 225 9.77 5.35 -21.52
C GLY A 225 10.00 4.04 -20.77
N GLN A 226 11.22 3.53 -20.87
CA GLN A 226 11.64 2.30 -20.20
C GLN A 226 12.50 2.64 -18.97
N PRO A 227 12.19 2.08 -17.79
CA PRO A 227 12.98 2.28 -16.58
C PRO A 227 14.36 1.60 -16.72
N TYR A 228 15.23 1.78 -15.72
CA TYR A 228 16.48 1.01 -15.66
C TYR A 228 16.23 -0.51 -15.65
N ASP A 229 17.16 -1.28 -16.19
CA ASP A 229 17.17 -2.73 -15.99
C ASP A 229 17.63 -3.04 -14.56
N ALA A 230 16.71 -3.47 -13.69
CA ALA A 230 17.00 -3.87 -12.33
C ALA A 230 18.02 -5.01 -12.27
N GLY A 231 18.10 -5.84 -13.32
CA GLY A 231 19.09 -6.91 -13.42
C GLY A 231 20.53 -6.40 -13.43
N GLU A 232 20.75 -5.17 -13.91
CA GLU A 232 22.08 -4.53 -13.91
C GLU A 232 22.42 -3.86 -12.57
N LEU A 233 21.45 -3.77 -11.66
CA LEU A 233 21.62 -3.15 -10.35
C LEU A 233 22.09 -4.19 -9.32
N PRO A 234 22.84 -3.77 -8.28
CA PRO A 234 23.29 -4.66 -7.22
C PRO A 234 22.13 -5.33 -6.49
N GLN A 235 22.39 -6.54 -5.98
CA GLN A 235 21.46 -7.29 -5.15
C GLN A 235 21.26 -6.61 -3.78
N GLY A 236 20.07 -6.77 -3.23
CA GLY A 236 19.67 -6.26 -1.93
C GLY A 236 18.44 -7.00 -1.41
N LEU A 237 17.69 -6.39 -0.50
CA LEU A 237 16.38 -6.87 -0.05
C LEU A 237 15.29 -6.61 -1.10
N SER A 238 15.41 -5.48 -1.81
CA SER A 238 14.51 -5.14 -2.90
C SER A 238 15.16 -4.17 -3.87
N VAL A 239 14.65 -4.17 -5.10
CA VAL A 239 15.00 -3.20 -6.13
C VAL A 239 13.71 -2.66 -6.72
N SER A 240 13.64 -1.35 -6.94
CA SER A 240 12.53 -0.69 -7.60
C SER A 240 13.06 0.23 -8.68
N THR A 241 12.46 0.19 -9.86
CA THR A 241 12.83 1.02 -11.01
C THR A 241 11.59 1.75 -11.51
N GLY A 242 11.77 2.94 -12.06
CA GLY A 242 10.65 3.73 -12.57
C GLY A 242 11.07 4.90 -13.42
N ILE A 243 10.05 5.60 -13.91
CA ILE A 243 10.17 6.82 -14.70
C ILE A 243 9.51 7.97 -13.96
N LEU A 244 10.28 9.02 -13.69
CA LEU A 244 9.83 10.29 -13.13
C LEU A 244 10.69 11.42 -13.71
N ASP A 245 10.08 12.28 -14.52
CA ASP A 245 10.76 13.45 -15.08
C ASP A 245 10.98 14.50 -13.98
N LEU A 246 12.17 14.47 -13.38
CA LEU A 246 12.55 15.36 -12.27
C LEU A 246 12.54 16.83 -12.67
N ALA A 247 12.85 17.15 -13.93
CA ALA A 247 12.82 18.51 -14.44
C ALA A 247 11.39 19.05 -14.53
N LYS A 248 10.43 18.23 -15.01
CA LYS A 248 9.01 18.60 -14.99
C LYS A 248 8.50 18.72 -13.56
N LEU A 249 8.89 17.80 -12.68
CA LEU A 249 8.49 17.83 -11.27
C LEU A 249 8.98 19.10 -10.58
N SER A 250 10.25 19.48 -10.79
CA SER A 250 10.81 20.67 -10.14
C SER A 250 10.11 21.96 -10.59
N ARG A 251 9.85 22.10 -11.90
CA ARG A 251 9.08 23.24 -12.44
C ARG A 251 7.66 23.28 -11.88
N TYR A 252 7.01 22.12 -11.77
CA TYR A 252 5.66 22.01 -11.23
C TYR A 252 5.61 22.40 -9.74
N LEU A 253 6.56 21.91 -8.93
CA LEU A 253 6.68 22.26 -7.52
C LEU A 253 7.03 23.74 -7.31
N SER A 254 7.94 24.31 -8.10
CA SER A 254 8.25 25.74 -8.06
C SER A 254 7.04 26.60 -8.40
N ALA A 255 6.21 26.19 -9.37
CA ALA A 255 4.97 26.90 -9.70
C ALA A 255 3.95 26.86 -8.55
N ILE A 256 3.78 25.71 -7.89
CA ILE A 256 2.93 25.59 -6.68
C ILE A 256 3.47 26.47 -5.56
N ALA A 257 4.77 26.41 -5.28
CA ALA A 257 5.39 27.23 -4.24
C ALA A 257 5.15 28.72 -4.51
N GLN A 258 5.27 29.16 -5.77
CA GLN A 258 5.02 30.54 -6.17
C GLN A 258 3.56 30.97 -5.93
N GLU A 259 2.58 30.10 -6.19
CA GLU A 259 1.16 30.37 -5.86
C GLU A 259 0.94 30.52 -4.35
N LEU A 260 1.76 29.86 -3.53
CA LEU A 260 1.75 29.96 -2.06
C LEU A 260 2.63 31.11 -1.53
N GLY A 261 3.18 31.96 -2.40
CA GLY A 261 4.03 33.09 -2.02
C GLY A 261 5.47 32.72 -1.66
N ALA A 262 5.87 31.46 -1.87
CA ALA A 262 7.24 30.98 -1.64
C ALA A 262 8.05 30.95 -2.94
N LYS A 263 9.32 31.35 -2.87
CA LYS A 263 10.26 31.20 -4.00
C LYS A 263 11.16 29.99 -3.75
N VAL A 264 10.93 28.93 -4.51
CA VAL A 264 11.77 27.73 -4.49
C VAL A 264 12.55 27.65 -5.80
N ASN A 265 13.86 27.88 -5.73
CA ASN A 265 14.76 27.72 -6.87
C ASN A 265 15.29 26.28 -6.92
N LEU A 266 14.46 25.37 -7.42
CA LEU A 266 14.80 23.96 -7.58
C LEU A 266 14.95 23.65 -9.07
N ASP A 267 16.19 23.64 -9.56
CA ASP A 267 16.49 23.21 -10.91
C ASP A 267 16.97 21.75 -10.92
N LEU A 268 16.17 20.87 -11.52
CA LEU A 268 16.51 19.46 -11.73
C LEU A 268 16.64 19.13 -13.23
N SER A 269 16.84 20.14 -14.09
CA SER A 269 16.96 19.98 -15.53
C SER A 269 18.16 19.13 -15.98
N ALA A 270 19.21 19.08 -15.16
CA ALA A 270 20.38 18.24 -15.38
C ALA A 270 20.11 16.73 -15.21
N PHE A 271 18.97 16.36 -14.61
CA PHE A 271 18.57 14.97 -14.43
C PHE A 271 17.68 14.48 -15.59
N GLY A 272 17.75 13.17 -15.82
CA GLY A 272 16.87 12.46 -16.72
C GLY A 272 15.55 12.07 -16.05
N SER A 273 14.92 11.04 -16.62
CA SER A 273 13.63 10.54 -16.18
C SER A 273 13.71 9.18 -15.52
N ARG A 274 14.77 8.40 -15.76
CA ARG A 274 14.92 7.06 -15.16
C ARG A 274 15.46 7.17 -13.74
N TYR A 275 14.85 6.43 -12.83
CA TYR A 275 15.38 6.25 -11.48
C TYR A 275 15.32 4.78 -11.06
N ALA A 276 16.16 4.42 -10.11
CA ALA A 276 16.04 3.17 -9.39
C ALA A 276 16.49 3.30 -7.94
N THR A 277 15.95 2.44 -7.09
CA THR A 277 16.37 2.30 -5.71
C THR A 277 16.62 0.82 -5.39
N VAL A 278 17.69 0.53 -4.67
CA VAL A 278 17.96 -0.79 -4.10
C VAL A 278 17.98 -0.64 -2.59
N ASN A 279 17.06 -1.31 -1.90
CA ASN A 279 17.10 -1.43 -0.46
C ASN A 279 18.03 -2.58 -0.10
N VAL A 280 19.02 -2.34 0.75
CA VAL A 280 20.01 -3.33 1.13
C VAL A 280 19.92 -3.65 2.61
N GLN A 281 20.41 -4.83 2.97
CA GLN A 281 20.51 -5.19 4.38
C GLN A 281 21.59 -4.32 5.05
N GLY A 282 21.26 -3.78 6.22
CA GLY A 282 22.21 -3.08 7.08
C GLY A 282 21.87 -3.28 8.56
N PRO A 283 22.69 -2.73 9.46
CA PRO A 283 22.48 -2.88 10.90
C PRO A 283 21.12 -2.31 11.33
N PRO A 284 20.46 -2.90 12.34
CA PRO A 284 19.23 -2.33 12.86
C PRO A 284 19.48 -0.92 13.41
N PRO A 285 18.46 -0.05 13.43
CA PRO A 285 18.62 1.26 14.04
C PRO A 285 19.05 1.15 15.49
N ALA A 286 19.92 2.04 15.98
CA ALA A 286 20.31 1.96 17.39
C ALA A 286 19.09 2.11 18.31
N PRO A 287 19.03 1.36 19.43
CA PRO A 287 17.89 1.37 20.34
C PRO A 287 17.58 2.75 20.95
N ASP A 288 18.57 3.64 21.01
CA ASP A 288 18.40 5.00 21.53
C ASP A 288 17.91 6.01 20.48
N GLY A 289 17.71 5.57 19.23
CA GLY A 289 17.32 6.40 18.09
C GLY A 289 18.37 7.44 17.70
N ARG A 290 19.56 7.43 18.32
CA ARG A 290 20.59 8.48 18.19
C ARG A 290 21.73 8.08 17.27
N SER A 291 21.80 6.82 16.84
CA SER A 291 22.82 6.38 15.88
C SER A 291 22.33 5.30 14.92
N SER A 292 22.00 5.70 13.69
CA SER A 292 22.02 4.83 12.49
C SER A 292 21.39 5.60 11.36
N ASP A 293 22.02 5.58 10.20
CA ASP A 293 21.59 6.16 8.91
C ASP A 293 20.08 6.44 8.82
N VAL A 294 19.67 7.69 9.10
CA VAL A 294 18.25 8.11 9.18
C VAL A 294 17.52 7.86 7.86
N LEU A 295 18.28 7.86 6.76
CA LEU A 295 17.82 7.61 5.41
C LEU A 295 17.69 6.11 5.08
N GLY A 296 17.94 5.23 6.04
CA GLY A 296 18.02 3.78 5.85
C GLY A 296 19.26 3.37 5.04
N HIS A 297 19.23 2.16 4.50
CA HIS A 297 20.32 1.60 3.69
C HIS A 297 19.85 1.43 2.24
N LEU A 298 20.02 2.48 1.46
CA LEU A 298 19.53 2.61 0.10
C LEU A 298 20.67 2.95 -0.85
N LEU A 299 20.67 2.28 -2.00
CA LEU A 299 21.32 2.78 -3.21
C LEU A 299 20.27 3.47 -4.07
N VAL A 300 20.54 4.68 -4.51
CA VAL A 300 19.68 5.46 -5.40
C VAL A 300 20.43 5.73 -6.69
N TYR A 301 19.80 5.40 -7.81
CA TYR A 301 20.30 5.62 -9.16
C TYR A 301 19.41 6.65 -9.83
N LEU A 302 20.00 7.74 -10.30
CA LEU A 302 19.31 8.80 -11.03
C LEU A 302 19.94 8.94 -12.41
N GLU A 303 19.14 8.97 -13.47
CA GLU A 303 19.63 9.35 -14.79
C GLU A 303 20.12 10.80 -14.80
N VAL A 304 21.21 11.03 -15.52
CA VAL A 304 21.84 12.34 -15.63
C VAL A 304 22.07 12.67 -17.10
N LYS A 305 21.73 13.92 -17.47
CA LYS A 305 21.97 14.52 -18.80
C LYS A 305 23.21 15.40 -18.78
N ASP A 306 23.42 16.12 -17.68
CA ASP A 306 24.59 16.97 -17.45
C ASP A 306 25.23 16.60 -16.10
N PRO A 307 26.29 15.76 -16.09
CA PRO A 307 26.97 15.31 -14.89
C PRO A 307 27.44 16.43 -13.96
N ALA A 308 28.01 17.50 -14.51
CA ALA A 308 28.58 18.59 -13.72
C ALA A 308 27.49 19.40 -13.03
N THR A 309 26.44 19.77 -13.78
CA THR A 309 25.30 20.50 -13.20
C THR A 309 24.50 19.63 -12.24
N ALA A 310 24.33 18.33 -12.52
CA ALA A 310 23.66 17.40 -11.61
C ALA A 310 24.40 17.27 -10.27
N GLU A 311 25.73 17.17 -10.30
CA GLU A 311 26.55 17.14 -9.09
C GLU A 311 26.40 18.43 -8.28
N ALA A 312 26.51 19.59 -8.93
CA ALA A 312 26.32 20.88 -8.28
C ALA A 312 24.94 21.00 -7.63
N ASN A 313 23.88 20.57 -8.31
CA ASN A 313 22.51 20.59 -7.81
C ASN A 313 22.32 19.64 -6.62
N LEU A 314 22.91 18.44 -6.66
CA LEU A 314 22.90 17.53 -5.51
C LEU A 314 23.59 18.19 -4.30
N LEU A 315 24.78 18.74 -4.48
CA LEU A 315 25.53 19.36 -3.39
C LEU A 315 24.78 20.55 -2.78
N GLY A 316 24.15 21.38 -3.60
CA GLY A 316 23.29 22.47 -3.12
C GLY A 316 22.10 21.97 -2.29
N LEU A 317 21.45 20.88 -2.73
CA LEU A 317 20.36 20.24 -1.96
C LEU A 317 20.85 19.69 -0.63
N LEU A 318 21.99 19.00 -0.62
CA LEU A 318 22.57 18.43 0.59
C LEU A 318 23.00 19.51 1.58
N GLN A 319 23.55 20.63 1.11
CA GLN A 319 23.87 21.79 1.96
C GLN A 319 22.62 22.40 2.59
N ASN A 320 21.54 22.58 1.81
CA ASN A 320 20.27 23.07 2.32
C ASN A 320 19.67 22.11 3.37
N LEU A 321 19.72 20.79 3.13
CA LEU A 321 19.27 19.78 4.09
C LEU A 321 20.09 19.80 5.38
N ALA A 322 21.41 19.96 5.28
CA ALA A 322 22.29 20.02 6.45
C ALA A 322 21.96 21.20 7.37
N ALA A 323 21.41 22.31 6.85
CA ALA A 323 20.97 23.44 7.65
C ALA A 323 19.83 23.08 8.63
N PHE A 324 19.02 22.08 8.30
CA PHE A 324 17.91 21.59 9.14
C PHE A 324 18.30 20.42 10.06
N ALA A 325 19.53 19.90 9.94
CA ALA A 325 19.97 18.67 10.59
C ALA A 325 20.71 18.90 11.93
N THR A 326 20.45 20.01 12.65
CA THR A 326 21.06 20.26 13.98
C THR A 326 20.09 20.81 15.02
N PRO A 327 20.25 20.41 16.30
CA PRO A 327 19.44 20.95 17.40
C PRO A 327 19.63 22.45 17.66
N GLN A 328 20.78 23.03 17.31
CA GLN A 328 21.10 24.45 17.54
C GLN A 328 21.24 25.30 16.26
N GLY A 329 20.88 24.79 15.08
CA GLY A 329 20.97 25.55 13.81
C GLY A 329 22.40 25.86 13.34
N GLN A 330 23.41 25.19 13.89
CA GLN A 330 24.80 25.28 13.46
C GLN A 330 25.41 23.87 13.31
N GLY A 331 25.57 23.38 12.07
CA GLY A 331 26.40 22.20 11.78
C GLY A 331 25.81 21.30 10.68
N GLY A 332 26.31 21.32 9.47
CA GLY A 332 27.70 21.04 9.19
C GLY A 332 27.72 20.08 8.03
N PHE A 333 27.58 20.64 6.83
CA PHE A 333 27.96 19.97 5.61
C PHE A 333 29.49 19.85 5.62
N LYS A 334 30.01 18.62 5.68
CA LYS A 334 31.44 18.36 5.59
C LYS A 334 31.73 17.42 4.44
N VAL A 335 32.63 17.81 3.56
CA VAL A 335 33.19 16.90 2.56
C VAL A 335 34.22 16.03 3.28
N LEU A 336 34.06 14.71 3.19
CA LEU A 336 34.95 13.73 3.77
C LEU A 336 35.90 13.18 2.67
N PRO A 337 37.03 12.55 3.05
CA PRO A 337 37.85 11.84 2.08
C PRO A 337 37.03 10.80 1.29
N PRO A 338 37.29 10.63 -0.01
CA PRO A 338 36.56 9.68 -0.84
C PRO A 338 36.79 8.23 -0.35
N GLN A 339 35.80 7.37 -0.58
CA GLN A 339 35.87 5.94 -0.30
C GLN A 339 35.77 5.17 -1.62
N GLY A 340 36.92 4.70 -2.11
CA GLY A 340 37.02 4.13 -3.46
C GLY A 340 36.65 5.19 -4.51
N GLU A 341 35.70 4.84 -5.39
CA GLU A 341 35.22 5.75 -6.45
C GLU A 341 34.12 6.72 -5.98
N PHE A 342 33.71 6.65 -4.71
CA PHE A 342 32.63 7.46 -4.17
C PHE A 342 33.18 8.67 -3.40
N LYS A 343 32.62 9.85 -3.70
CA LYS A 343 32.77 11.06 -2.89
C LYS A 343 31.92 10.90 -1.63
N ALA A 344 32.43 11.36 -0.49
CA ALA A 344 31.76 11.21 0.81
C ALA A 344 31.40 12.58 1.40
N VAL A 345 30.19 12.70 1.95
CA VAL A 345 29.71 13.91 2.62
C VAL A 345 29.02 13.56 3.94
N GLN A 346 29.18 14.42 4.95
CA GLN A 346 28.48 14.33 6.22
C GLN A 346 27.44 15.44 6.33
N LEU A 347 26.24 15.08 6.80
CA LEU A 347 25.07 15.94 6.86
C LEU A 347 24.53 16.01 8.30
N GLY A 348 25.21 16.73 9.20
CA GLY A 348 24.74 16.91 10.58
C GLY A 348 24.32 15.59 11.26
N SER A 349 23.10 15.55 11.81
CA SER A 349 22.50 14.35 12.42
C SER A 349 21.94 13.32 11.44
N ILE A 350 21.84 13.64 10.14
CA ILE A 350 21.31 12.72 9.11
C ILE A 350 22.31 11.56 8.87
N GLY A 351 23.60 11.83 9.00
CA GLY A 351 24.66 10.83 8.86
C GLY A 351 25.61 11.08 7.68
N LYS A 352 26.21 10.00 7.17
CA LYS A 352 27.15 10.04 6.04
C LYS A 352 26.45 9.56 4.78
N LEU A 353 26.67 10.27 3.68
CA LEU A 353 26.17 9.91 2.36
C LEU A 353 27.34 9.83 1.39
N TYR A 354 27.31 8.84 0.52
CA TYR A 354 28.32 8.60 -0.49
C TYR A 354 27.69 8.76 -1.86
N TYR A 355 28.37 9.41 -2.80
CA TYR A 355 27.85 9.52 -4.17
C TYR A 355 28.96 9.40 -5.20
N LYS A 356 28.58 8.91 -6.38
CA LYS A 356 29.42 8.78 -7.57
C LYS A 356 28.65 9.32 -8.75
N VAL A 357 29.31 10.16 -9.56
CA VAL A 357 28.73 10.71 -10.78
C VAL A 357 29.40 10.02 -11.96
N GLU A 358 28.61 9.32 -12.76
CA GLU A 358 29.02 8.67 -14.00
C GLU A 358 28.49 9.46 -15.20
N ALA A 359 28.90 9.07 -16.41
CA ALA A 359 28.56 9.80 -17.63
C ALA A 359 27.04 9.97 -17.85
N THR A 360 26.24 8.96 -17.46
CA THR A 360 24.79 8.93 -17.73
C THR A 360 23.95 8.76 -16.47
N ARG A 361 24.57 8.61 -15.30
CA ARG A 361 23.85 8.35 -14.06
C ARG A 361 24.61 8.84 -12.83
N MET A 362 23.87 9.12 -11.78
CA MET A 362 24.36 9.42 -10.45
C MET A 362 23.95 8.29 -9.51
N VAL A 363 24.91 7.78 -8.75
CA VAL A 363 24.71 6.73 -7.75
C VAL A 363 24.90 7.35 -6.38
N ILE A 364 23.92 7.16 -5.50
CA ILE A 364 23.94 7.67 -4.12
C ILE A 364 23.75 6.48 -3.18
N ALA A 365 24.68 6.30 -2.24
CA ALA A 365 24.57 5.34 -1.15
C ALA A 365 24.33 6.09 0.17
N THR A 366 23.25 5.75 0.86
CA THR A 366 22.84 6.42 2.10
C THR A 366 23.53 5.88 3.36
N SER A 367 24.33 4.82 3.22
CA SER A 367 25.06 4.18 4.33
C SER A 367 26.34 3.49 3.84
N THR A 368 27.20 3.08 4.77
CA THR A 368 28.35 2.22 4.46
C THR A 368 27.92 0.84 3.97
N SER A 369 26.78 0.33 4.43
CA SER A 369 26.21 -0.94 3.95
C SER A 369 25.73 -0.83 2.50
N ALA A 370 25.08 0.28 2.15
CA ALA A 370 24.70 0.60 0.77
C ALA A 370 25.95 0.76 -0.12
N LEU A 371 26.98 1.45 0.36
CA LEU A 371 28.24 1.61 -0.37
C LEU A 371 28.91 0.25 -0.65
N ALA A 372 28.95 -0.63 0.34
CA ALA A 372 29.50 -1.98 0.17
C ALA A 372 28.69 -2.79 -0.86
N ALA A 373 27.36 -2.68 -0.82
CA ALA A 373 26.48 -3.34 -1.78
C ALA A 373 26.65 -2.81 -3.22
N ALA A 374 27.11 -1.58 -3.43
CA ALA A 374 27.30 -1.00 -4.76
C ALA A 374 28.26 -1.82 -5.65
N ASN A 375 29.20 -2.54 -5.03
CA ASN A 375 30.18 -3.39 -5.71
C ASN A 375 29.83 -4.89 -5.63
N GLY A 376 28.63 -5.23 -5.15
CA GLY A 376 28.17 -6.61 -4.99
C GLY A 376 27.71 -7.26 -6.30
N PRO A 377 27.26 -8.53 -6.23
CA PRO A 377 26.62 -9.20 -7.36
C PRO A 377 25.34 -8.44 -7.76
N THR A 378 24.94 -8.56 -9.03
CA THR A 378 23.73 -7.90 -9.56
C THR A 378 22.53 -8.84 -9.58
N TRP A 379 21.31 -8.30 -9.62
CA TRP A 379 20.09 -9.11 -9.69
C TRP A 379 20.04 -10.07 -10.89
N LYS A 380 20.78 -9.77 -11.97
CA LYS A 380 20.89 -10.67 -13.13
C LYS A 380 21.46 -12.05 -12.77
N THR A 381 22.24 -12.18 -11.70
CA THR A 381 22.76 -13.49 -11.26
C THR A 381 21.84 -14.20 -10.26
N ASP A 382 20.76 -13.56 -9.78
CA ASP A 382 19.83 -14.14 -8.81
C ASP A 382 18.78 -15.05 -9.51
N PRO A 383 18.67 -16.34 -9.13
CA PRO A 383 17.73 -17.27 -9.77
C PRO A 383 16.25 -16.90 -9.58
N ASN A 384 15.87 -16.32 -8.43
CA ASN A 384 14.49 -15.93 -8.17
C ASN A 384 14.11 -14.73 -9.03
N TYR A 385 14.99 -13.74 -9.14
CA TYR A 385 14.81 -12.62 -10.04
C TYR A 385 14.64 -13.09 -11.49
N GLN A 386 15.48 -14.02 -11.98
CA GLN A 386 15.35 -14.58 -13.33
C GLN A 386 14.01 -15.28 -13.56
N LYS A 387 13.54 -16.05 -12.57
CA LYS A 387 12.22 -16.70 -12.60
C LYS A 387 11.08 -15.69 -12.71
N PHE A 388 11.19 -14.53 -12.04
CA PHE A 388 10.12 -13.52 -12.02
C PHE A 388 10.18 -12.53 -13.18
N ARG A 389 11.37 -12.14 -13.63
CA ARG A 389 11.60 -11.12 -14.67
C ARG A 389 10.82 -11.39 -15.95
N VAL A 390 10.60 -12.65 -16.31
CA VAL A 390 9.82 -13.04 -17.50
C VAL A 390 8.36 -12.56 -17.47
N ARG A 391 7.84 -12.17 -16.31
CA ARG A 391 6.49 -11.63 -16.14
C ARG A 391 6.39 -10.12 -16.38
N ILE A 392 7.52 -9.43 -16.49
CA ILE A 392 7.56 -7.98 -16.75
C ILE A 392 7.31 -7.76 -18.25
N PRO A 393 6.23 -7.06 -18.63
CA PRO A 393 5.98 -6.77 -20.03
C PRO A 393 6.95 -5.70 -20.56
N ALA A 394 7.23 -5.73 -21.87
CA ALA A 394 8.20 -4.81 -22.50
C ALA A 394 7.80 -3.32 -22.41
N ASN A 395 6.52 -3.03 -22.18
CA ASN A 395 5.97 -1.69 -22.00
C ASN A 395 5.82 -1.28 -20.52
N ALA A 396 6.46 -2.01 -19.59
CA ALA A 396 6.48 -1.61 -18.19
C ALA A 396 7.19 -0.25 -18.01
N VAL A 397 6.54 0.66 -17.28
CA VAL A 397 7.07 2.01 -16.96
C VAL A 397 7.75 2.05 -15.59
N GLY A 398 7.71 0.94 -14.87
CA GLY A 398 8.36 0.74 -13.59
C GLY A 398 8.09 -0.67 -13.09
N TYR A 399 8.98 -1.19 -12.26
CA TYR A 399 8.79 -2.47 -11.61
C TYR A 399 9.68 -2.61 -10.37
N SER A 400 9.25 -3.46 -9.47
CA SER A 400 9.91 -3.74 -8.21
C SER A 400 10.02 -5.24 -8.00
N PHE A 401 11.18 -5.70 -7.56
CA PHE A 401 11.43 -7.06 -7.10
C PHE A 401 11.81 -7.00 -5.63
N ASN A 402 11.28 -7.89 -4.81
CA ASN A 402 11.60 -7.97 -3.39
C ASN A 402 11.74 -9.40 -2.89
N ASP A 403 12.52 -9.58 -1.83
CA ASP A 403 12.45 -10.75 -0.96
C ASP A 403 11.52 -10.41 0.21
N GLY A 404 10.26 -10.83 0.10
CA GLY A 404 9.23 -10.55 1.10
C GLY A 404 9.53 -11.21 2.44
N GLY A 405 10.12 -12.40 2.44
CA GLY A 405 10.51 -13.11 3.66
C GLY A 405 11.60 -12.37 4.41
N ALA A 406 12.68 -12.00 3.72
CA ALA A 406 13.78 -11.25 4.33
C ALA A 406 13.34 -9.89 4.90
N ALA A 407 12.50 -9.16 4.15
CA ALA A 407 11.94 -7.89 4.61
C ALA A 407 11.07 -8.06 5.88
N LEU A 408 10.19 -9.06 5.91
CA LEU A 408 9.34 -9.35 7.08
C LEU A 408 10.16 -9.80 8.29
N SER A 409 11.22 -10.60 8.10
CA SER A 409 12.14 -10.98 9.19
C SER A 409 12.82 -9.77 9.82
N MET A 410 13.26 -8.80 9.00
CA MET A 410 13.86 -7.57 9.51
C MET A 410 12.85 -6.72 10.28
N SER A 411 11.63 -6.57 9.77
CA SER A 411 10.55 -5.87 10.50
C SER A 411 10.19 -6.58 11.81
N ALA A 412 10.18 -7.91 11.85
CA ALA A 412 9.91 -8.70 13.05
C ALA A 412 10.93 -8.45 14.17
N ALA A 413 12.22 -8.36 13.81
CA ALA A 413 13.30 -8.05 14.74
C ALA A 413 13.15 -6.64 15.32
N GLN A 414 12.88 -5.64 14.48
CA GLN A 414 12.69 -4.25 14.89
C GLN A 414 11.47 -4.06 15.82
N ILE A 415 10.35 -4.73 15.53
CA ILE A 415 9.14 -4.65 16.38
C ILE A 415 9.42 -5.20 17.78
N GLY A 416 10.13 -6.33 17.87
CA GLY A 416 10.46 -6.95 19.15
C GLY A 416 11.28 -6.03 20.06
N GLU A 417 12.15 -5.20 19.49
CA GLU A 417 13.03 -4.29 20.21
C GLU A 417 12.37 -2.93 20.53
N MET A 418 11.61 -2.35 19.59
CA MET A 418 11.09 -0.98 19.73
C MET A 418 9.75 -0.89 20.47
N LEU A 419 8.83 -1.84 20.27
CA LEU A 419 7.45 -1.76 20.77
C LEU A 419 7.36 -1.65 22.31
N PRO A 420 8.19 -2.36 23.09
CA PRO A 420 8.26 -2.19 24.54
C PRO A 420 8.73 -0.81 24.99
N GLN A 421 9.51 -0.11 24.16
CA GLN A 421 10.05 1.22 24.49
C GLN A 421 9.07 2.35 24.14
N THR A 422 8.17 2.13 23.18
CA THR A 422 7.20 3.16 22.74
C THR A 422 5.97 3.23 23.65
N ILE A 423 5.56 2.11 24.25
CA ILE A 423 4.44 2.06 25.20
C ILE A 423 4.97 2.40 26.59
N GLY A 424 5.19 3.70 26.84
CA GLY A 424 5.86 4.26 28.02
C GLY A 424 5.08 4.18 29.34
N ASN A 425 4.11 3.28 29.51
CA ASN A 425 3.31 3.19 30.74
C ASN A 425 3.67 1.93 31.54
N GLN A 426 4.17 2.10 32.77
CA GLN A 426 4.56 0.98 33.64
C GLN A 426 3.38 0.05 34.00
N ALA A 427 2.14 0.56 33.97
CA ALA A 427 0.92 -0.20 34.21
C ALA A 427 0.67 -1.29 33.14
N ASP A 428 1.10 -1.07 31.89
CA ASP A 428 0.87 -1.96 30.75
C ASP A 428 2.15 -2.63 30.23
N ALA A 429 3.26 -2.50 30.96
CA ALA A 429 4.57 -3.01 30.56
C ALA A 429 4.60 -4.55 30.36
N LYS A 430 3.71 -5.28 31.04
CA LYS A 430 3.55 -6.73 30.81
C LYS A 430 2.83 -7.00 29.49
N PHE A 431 1.69 -6.33 29.26
CA PHE A 431 0.92 -6.46 28.02
C PHE A 431 1.75 -6.06 26.79
N SER A 432 2.46 -4.94 26.87
CA SER A 432 3.35 -4.46 25.81
C SER A 432 4.43 -5.49 25.45
N ARG A 433 5.08 -6.10 26.45
CA ARG A 433 6.07 -7.16 26.24
C ARG A 433 5.45 -8.44 25.64
N ASP A 434 4.30 -8.85 26.15
CA ASP A 434 3.60 -10.04 25.65
C ASP A 434 3.08 -9.83 24.22
N LEU A 435 2.62 -8.61 23.88
CA LEU A 435 2.23 -8.20 22.54
C LEU A 435 3.43 -8.14 21.60
N ALA A 436 4.53 -7.49 22.00
CA ALA A 436 5.75 -7.41 21.21
C ALA A 436 6.30 -8.81 20.89
N LYS A 437 6.33 -9.71 21.88
CA LYS A 437 6.74 -11.10 21.69
C LYS A 437 5.80 -11.86 20.75
N SER A 438 4.49 -11.76 20.97
CA SER A 438 3.50 -12.47 20.14
C SER A 438 3.51 -11.97 18.70
N LEU A 439 3.61 -10.66 18.50
CA LEU A 439 3.69 -10.04 17.18
C LEU A 439 5.00 -10.36 16.48
N SER A 440 6.14 -10.29 17.16
CA SER A 440 7.45 -10.66 16.60
C SER A 440 7.46 -12.15 16.20
N ASN A 441 6.92 -13.04 17.04
CA ASN A 441 6.76 -14.46 16.72
C ASN A 441 5.86 -14.69 15.50
N PHE A 442 4.73 -13.99 15.42
CA PHE A 442 3.82 -14.09 14.29
C PHE A 442 4.49 -13.63 12.99
N MET A 443 5.14 -12.46 13.02
CA MET A 443 5.87 -11.90 11.88
C MET A 443 7.03 -12.81 11.46
N GLY A 444 7.75 -13.41 12.40
CA GLY A 444 8.80 -14.39 12.11
C GLY A 444 8.28 -15.65 11.41
N ARG A 445 7.10 -16.15 11.82
CA ARG A 445 6.43 -17.27 11.15
C ARG A 445 5.91 -16.88 9.75
N LEU A 446 5.31 -15.69 9.62
CA LEU A 446 4.92 -15.15 8.32
C LEU A 446 6.13 -15.01 7.38
N ALA A 447 7.25 -14.52 7.87
CA ALA A 447 8.47 -14.38 7.07
C ALA A 447 8.95 -15.71 6.48
N GLN A 448 8.74 -16.83 7.17
CA GLN A 448 9.06 -18.18 6.65
C GLN A 448 8.10 -18.63 5.54
N ARG A 449 6.90 -18.04 5.46
CA ARG A 449 5.91 -18.34 4.43
C ARG A 449 6.09 -17.49 3.19
N PHE A 450 6.45 -16.22 3.35
CA PHE A 450 6.57 -15.28 2.23
C PHE A 450 7.91 -15.47 1.51
N GLY A 451 7.83 -15.65 0.20
CA GLY A 451 9.01 -15.73 -0.67
C GLY A 451 9.25 -14.42 -1.42
N SER A 452 9.88 -14.53 -2.60
CA SER A 452 10.11 -13.39 -3.46
C SER A 452 8.81 -12.88 -4.09
N GLY A 453 8.81 -11.61 -4.45
CA GLY A 453 7.72 -10.96 -5.15
C GLY A 453 8.21 -10.04 -6.25
N LEU A 454 7.34 -9.84 -7.23
CA LEU A 454 7.54 -8.91 -8.32
C LEU A 454 6.25 -8.11 -8.52
N SER A 455 6.38 -6.81 -8.68
CA SER A 455 5.31 -5.95 -9.20
C SER A 455 5.82 -5.10 -10.35
N TYR A 456 4.95 -4.80 -11.30
CA TYR A 456 5.25 -3.90 -12.41
C TYR A 456 4.06 -2.97 -12.65
N SER A 457 4.34 -1.83 -13.29
CA SER A 457 3.34 -0.85 -13.68
C SER A 457 3.36 -0.65 -15.19
N THR A 458 2.18 -0.58 -15.81
CA THR A 458 1.97 -0.23 -17.22
C THR A 458 0.98 0.91 -17.33
N VAL A 459 1.09 1.72 -18.39
CA VAL A 459 0.10 2.76 -18.71
C VAL A 459 -0.82 2.23 -19.81
N GLU A 460 -2.12 2.18 -19.52
CA GLU A 460 -3.18 1.75 -20.45
C GLU A 460 -4.21 2.90 -20.57
N GLY A 461 -4.11 3.69 -21.66
CA GLY A 461 -4.90 4.92 -21.83
C GLY A 461 -4.58 5.93 -20.73
N ASN A 462 -5.61 6.40 -20.02
CA ASN A 462 -5.46 7.30 -18.86
C ASN A 462 -5.43 6.54 -17.53
N THR A 463 -4.92 5.31 -17.52
CA THR A 463 -4.85 4.46 -16.32
C THR A 463 -3.44 3.96 -16.10
N LEU A 464 -2.90 4.20 -14.90
CA LEU A 464 -1.70 3.51 -14.42
C LEU A 464 -2.14 2.21 -13.76
N ILE A 465 -1.74 1.08 -14.34
CA ILE A 465 -2.08 -0.25 -13.84
C ILE A 465 -0.83 -0.90 -13.26
N GLY A 466 -0.83 -1.12 -11.94
CA GLY A 466 0.15 -1.94 -11.24
C GLY A 466 -0.35 -3.38 -11.14
N ARG A 467 0.49 -4.36 -11.46
CA ARG A 467 0.21 -5.79 -11.27
C ARG A 467 1.35 -6.42 -10.49
N GLY A 468 1.04 -7.26 -9.53
CA GLY A 468 2.03 -7.93 -8.69
C GLY A 468 1.72 -9.40 -8.49
N PHE A 469 2.78 -10.17 -8.22
CA PHE A 469 2.68 -11.53 -7.70
C PHE A 469 3.74 -11.71 -6.61
N TYR A 470 3.33 -12.31 -5.51
CA TYR A 470 4.17 -12.51 -4.33
C TYR A 470 4.00 -13.94 -3.85
N GLU A 471 5.11 -14.66 -3.68
CA GLU A 471 5.08 -16.06 -3.25
C GLU A 471 4.65 -16.19 -1.79
N VAL A 472 3.77 -17.15 -1.53
CA VAL A 472 3.39 -17.54 -0.16
C VAL A 472 3.27 -19.05 -0.07
N ARG A 473 3.91 -19.63 0.94
CA ARG A 473 3.75 -21.03 1.34
C ARG A 473 2.56 -21.12 2.32
N TRP A 474 1.43 -21.57 1.82
CA TRP A 474 0.14 -21.54 2.53
C TRP A 474 0.02 -22.45 3.75
#